data_AF-K6ZV53-F1
#
_entry.id   AF-K6ZV53-F1
#
_cell.length_a   1.000
_cell.length_b   1.000
_cell.length_c   1.000
_cell.angle_alpha   90.00
_cell.angle_beta   90.00
_cell.angle_gamma   90.00
#
_symmetry.space_group_name_H-M   'P 1'
#
loop_
_entity.id
_entity.type
_entity.pdbx_description
1 polymer ?
#
loop_
_entity_poly.entity_id
_entity_poly.type
_entity_poly.pdbx_seq_one_letter_code
_entity_poly.pdbx_strand_id
1 'polypeptide(L)'
;MQKRVFVPVFLFFLMGVSLPVLSEDKSLIKHCEPIHLKSSEGWWVSIYDDGSGSYGFGAGLARIKVVKNTFSYEKVYSVFAKAFYNTTENTQEPHMAVSCFTDTAGLPVELHLAQDQPLLGALFQLARENAHPPMNKFETRSHYHVKSFLRDSPWNVSPHILLNKANSANAKASN
;
A
#
# COMPACT_ATOMS: atom_id res chain seq x y z
N MET A 1 -10.99 -69.46 3.76
CA MET A 1 -10.32 -68.79 2.64
C MET A 1 -10.55 -67.30 2.73
N GLN A 2 -9.46 -66.53 2.79
CA GLN A 2 -9.38 -65.17 3.30
C GLN A 2 -9.72 -64.14 2.20
N LYS A 3 -10.77 -63.33 2.40
CA LYS A 3 -11.14 -62.22 1.50
C LYS A 3 -10.10 -61.11 1.64
N ARG A 4 -9.31 -60.86 0.59
CA ARG A 4 -8.40 -59.71 0.53
C ARG A 4 -9.22 -58.48 0.16
N VAL A 5 -9.49 -57.64 1.14
CA VAL A 5 -10.04 -56.30 0.94
C VAL A 5 -8.91 -55.43 0.38
N PHE A 6 -8.98 -55.14 -0.91
CA PHE A 6 -8.09 -54.18 -1.56
C PHE A 6 -8.60 -52.78 -1.18
N VAL A 7 -8.07 -52.20 -0.11
CA VAL A 7 -8.32 -50.80 0.24
C VAL A 7 -7.46 -49.95 -0.68
N PRO A 8 -8.03 -49.15 -1.61
CA PRO A 8 -7.24 -48.32 -2.48
C PRO A 8 -6.61 -47.19 -1.65
N VAL A 9 -5.28 -47.21 -1.58
CA VAL A 9 -4.41 -46.16 -1.00
C VAL A 9 -4.70 -44.76 -1.58
N PHE A 10 -5.43 -44.70 -2.70
CA PHE A 10 -5.88 -43.46 -3.35
C PHE A 10 -6.83 -42.60 -2.50
N LEU A 11 -7.56 -43.17 -1.54
CA LEU A 11 -8.49 -42.40 -0.69
C LEU A 11 -7.80 -41.55 0.38
N PHE A 12 -6.54 -41.85 0.73
CA PHE A 12 -5.76 -41.03 1.66
C PHE A 12 -5.08 -39.83 1.01
N PHE A 13 -4.98 -39.78 -0.32
CA PHE A 13 -4.41 -38.62 -1.03
C PHE A 13 -5.38 -37.44 -1.13
N LEU A 14 -6.69 -37.67 -0.92
CA LEU A 14 -7.74 -36.65 -1.03
C LEU A 14 -8.07 -35.94 0.29
N MET A 15 -7.56 -36.45 1.43
CA MET A 15 -7.81 -35.88 2.77
C MET A 15 -6.66 -34.99 3.26
N GLY A 16 -5.81 -34.53 2.33
CA GLY A 16 -4.50 -33.98 2.63
C GLY A 16 -4.27 -32.51 2.32
N VAL A 17 -5.27 -31.71 1.89
CA VAL A 17 -5.16 -30.24 1.88
C VAL A 17 -6.54 -29.59 1.93
N SER A 18 -7.31 -29.86 2.98
CA SER A 18 -8.32 -28.91 3.41
C SER A 18 -7.75 -28.17 4.62
N LEU A 19 -6.77 -27.31 4.36
CA LEU A 19 -6.54 -26.18 5.26
C LEU A 19 -7.88 -25.44 5.29
N PRO A 20 -8.56 -25.36 6.44
CA PRO A 20 -9.53 -24.30 6.56
C PRO A 20 -8.69 -23.04 6.38
N VAL A 21 -8.95 -22.28 5.31
CA VAL A 21 -8.80 -20.84 5.36
C VAL A 21 -9.84 -20.38 6.37
N LEU A 22 -9.58 -20.70 7.66
CA LEU A 22 -10.03 -19.89 8.75
C LEU A 22 -9.42 -18.55 8.39
N SER A 23 -10.27 -17.67 7.89
CA SER A 23 -10.08 -16.23 8.03
C SER A 23 -9.58 -16.04 9.45
N GLU A 24 -8.26 -15.91 9.60
CA GLU A 24 -7.70 -15.31 10.79
C GLU A 24 -8.50 -14.03 10.93
N ASP A 25 -9.26 -13.91 12.03
CA ASP A 25 -9.78 -12.64 12.48
C ASP A 25 -8.69 -11.64 12.18
N LYS A 26 -8.96 -10.69 11.25
CA LYS A 26 -7.99 -9.71 10.77
C LYS A 26 -7.40 -9.06 12.01
N SER A 27 -6.33 -9.65 12.52
CA SER A 27 -5.74 -9.20 13.76
C SER A 27 -5.18 -7.84 13.40
N LEU A 28 -5.36 -6.85 14.27
CA LEU A 28 -4.66 -5.58 14.12
C LEU A 28 -3.22 -5.92 13.77
N ILE A 29 -2.84 -5.62 12.53
CA ILE A 29 -1.45 -5.49 12.20
C ILE A 29 -0.95 -4.47 13.22
N LYS A 30 -0.25 -4.93 14.26
CA LYS A 30 0.08 -4.06 15.40
C LYS A 30 1.15 -3.06 15.00
N HIS A 31 1.95 -3.42 14.00
CA HIS A 31 3.03 -2.63 13.44
C HIS A 31 3.31 -3.09 12.00
N CYS A 32 3.62 -2.16 11.09
CA CYS A 32 3.61 -2.36 9.64
C CYS A 32 4.71 -1.54 8.94
N GLU A 33 5.91 -2.07 8.80
CA GLU A 33 7.02 -1.27 8.29
C GLU A 33 7.87 -1.98 7.23
N PRO A 34 8.08 -1.38 6.03
CA PRO A 34 7.48 -0.13 5.54
C PRO A 34 6.04 -0.30 5.07
N ILE A 35 5.30 0.82 5.04
CA ILE A 35 4.04 0.92 4.27
C ILE A 35 4.42 1.21 2.82
N HIS A 36 4.12 0.28 1.91
CA HIS A 36 4.32 0.45 0.49
C HIS A 36 2.99 0.65 -0.22
N LEU A 37 2.86 1.74 -0.97
CA LEU A 37 1.65 2.11 -1.71
C LEU A 37 1.99 2.16 -3.18
N LYS A 38 1.22 1.47 -4.00
CA LYS A 38 1.40 1.42 -5.46
C LYS A 38 0.08 1.71 -6.16
N SER A 39 0.08 2.68 -7.06
CA SER A 39 -1.07 3.02 -7.91
C SER A 39 -1.16 2.09 -9.11
N SER A 40 -2.35 1.99 -9.71
CA SER A 40 -2.60 1.28 -10.98
C SER A 40 -1.70 1.78 -12.10
N GLU A 41 -1.37 3.07 -12.13
CA GLU A 41 -0.49 3.64 -13.16
C GLU A 41 0.99 3.29 -12.96
N GLY A 42 1.35 2.60 -11.86
CA GLY A 42 2.72 2.18 -11.57
C GLY A 42 3.55 3.19 -10.79
N TRP A 43 2.93 4.23 -10.24
CA TRP A 43 3.56 5.10 -9.25
C TRP A 43 3.57 4.42 -7.89
N TRP A 44 4.63 4.60 -7.12
CA TRP A 44 4.71 4.02 -5.78
C TRP A 44 5.41 4.94 -4.79
N VAL A 45 5.02 4.82 -3.53
CA VAL A 45 5.65 5.47 -2.37
C VAL A 45 5.80 4.47 -1.24
N SER A 46 6.97 4.46 -0.59
CA SER A 46 7.29 3.67 0.58
C SER A 46 7.53 4.61 1.76
N ILE A 47 6.97 4.30 2.92
CA ILE A 47 7.01 5.12 4.12
C ILE A 47 7.54 4.27 5.29
N TYR A 48 8.57 4.78 5.95
CA TYR A 48 9.21 4.18 7.13
C TYR A 48 8.66 4.79 8.44
N ASP A 49 8.96 4.17 9.58
CA ASP A 49 8.51 4.57 10.91
C ASP A 49 8.88 6.01 11.28
N ASP A 50 10.10 6.42 10.90
CA ASP A 50 10.69 7.73 11.13
C ASP A 50 10.16 8.82 10.19
N GLY A 51 9.15 8.50 9.38
CA GLY A 51 8.54 9.40 8.42
C GLY A 51 9.42 9.69 7.20
N SER A 52 10.57 9.03 7.05
CA SER A 52 11.31 9.00 5.79
C SER A 52 10.64 8.05 4.81
N GLY A 53 11.21 7.96 3.60
CA GLY A 53 10.64 7.11 2.58
C GLY A 53 11.40 7.12 1.28
N SER A 54 10.75 6.54 0.28
CA SER A 54 11.15 6.71 -1.10
C SER A 54 9.93 6.67 -1.99
N TYR A 55 10.02 7.30 -3.16
CA TYR A 55 8.97 7.21 -4.15
C TYR A 55 9.57 7.08 -5.54
N GLY A 56 8.75 6.60 -6.47
CA GLY A 56 9.20 6.37 -7.83
C GLY A 56 8.09 5.89 -8.75
N PHE A 57 8.54 5.40 -9.91
CA PHE A 57 7.67 4.89 -10.97
C PHE A 57 8.22 3.57 -11.50
N GLY A 58 7.33 2.64 -11.86
CA GLY A 58 7.68 1.32 -12.40
C GLY A 58 8.23 0.37 -11.35
N ALA A 59 9.06 -0.59 -11.76
CA ALA A 59 9.57 -1.70 -10.94
C ALA A 59 10.59 -1.31 -9.85
N GLY A 60 10.63 -0.05 -9.42
CA GLY A 60 11.47 0.39 -8.31
C GLY A 60 12.96 0.55 -8.65
N LEU A 61 13.34 0.71 -9.92
CA LEU A 61 14.72 0.99 -10.31
C LEU A 61 15.13 2.45 -10.05
N ALA A 62 14.17 3.38 -10.10
CA ALA A 62 14.37 4.78 -9.75
C ALA A 62 13.69 5.05 -8.40
N ARG A 63 14.49 5.28 -7.35
CA ARG A 63 14.00 5.48 -5.98
C ARG A 63 14.48 6.82 -5.46
N ILE A 64 13.61 7.82 -5.48
CA ILE A 64 13.95 9.14 -4.95
C ILE A 64 13.73 9.09 -3.45
N LYS A 65 14.80 9.29 -2.69
CA LYS A 65 14.74 9.27 -1.22
C LYS A 65 14.02 10.51 -0.69
N VAL A 66 13.26 10.32 0.37
CA VAL A 66 12.52 11.36 1.09
C VAL A 66 13.15 11.55 2.46
N VAL A 67 13.30 12.80 2.91
CA VAL A 67 13.93 13.10 4.21
C VAL A 67 13.08 12.60 5.38
N LYS A 68 13.72 12.36 6.53
CA LYS A 68 13.04 11.97 7.79
C LYS A 68 12.00 13.00 8.21
N ASN A 69 10.99 12.56 8.96
CA ASN A 69 9.86 13.37 9.44
C ASN A 69 8.99 14.01 8.35
N THR A 70 9.08 13.53 7.09
CA THR A 70 8.23 14.01 6.01
C THR A 70 6.81 13.48 6.17
N PHE A 71 6.67 12.17 6.29
CA PHE A 71 5.38 11.51 6.45
C PHE A 71 5.04 11.34 7.92
N SER A 72 3.77 11.56 8.27
CA SER A 72 3.26 11.15 9.57
C SER A 72 2.83 9.68 9.48
N TYR A 73 3.77 8.76 9.71
CA TYR A 73 3.56 7.32 9.58
C TYR A 73 2.27 6.86 10.28
N GLU A 74 2.06 7.22 11.55
CA GLU A 74 0.86 6.87 12.32
C GLU A 74 -0.45 7.32 11.66
N LYS A 75 -0.47 8.53 11.09
CA LYS A 75 -1.65 9.04 10.40
C LYS A 75 -1.91 8.25 9.13
N VAL A 76 -0.87 8.02 8.33
CA VAL A 76 -0.97 7.25 7.08
C VAL A 76 -1.41 5.82 7.38
N TYR A 77 -0.79 5.18 8.37
CA TYR A 77 -1.15 3.86 8.85
C TYR A 77 -2.62 3.78 9.27
N SER A 78 -3.11 4.75 10.06
CA SER A 78 -4.51 4.76 10.52
C SER A 78 -5.55 4.83 9.39
N VAL A 79 -5.20 5.46 8.26
CA VAL A 79 -6.09 5.56 7.08
C VAL A 79 -6.23 4.21 6.42
N PHE A 80 -5.10 3.53 6.17
CA PHE A 80 -5.13 2.22 5.55
C PHE A 80 -5.62 1.15 6.51
N ALA A 81 -5.25 1.18 7.78
CA ALA A 81 -5.74 0.24 8.79
C ALA A 81 -7.27 0.18 8.79
N LYS A 82 -7.97 1.32 8.68
CA LYS A 82 -9.44 1.33 8.52
C LYS A 82 -9.91 0.63 7.24
N ALA A 83 -9.20 0.79 6.13
CA ALA A 83 -9.49 0.08 4.88
C ALA A 83 -9.17 -1.42 4.98
N PHE A 84 -8.10 -1.80 5.68
CA PHE A 84 -7.81 -3.20 6.02
C PHE A 84 -9.00 -3.84 6.71
N TYR A 85 -9.71 -3.15 7.61
CA TYR A 85 -10.87 -3.72 8.28
C TYR A 85 -12.15 -3.76 7.45
N ASN A 86 -12.42 -2.69 6.73
CA ASN A 86 -13.77 -2.42 6.23
C ASN A 86 -14.00 -2.85 4.78
N THR A 87 -12.95 -3.19 4.03
CA THR A 87 -13.05 -3.26 2.57
C THR A 87 -12.89 -4.69 2.03
N THR A 88 -13.80 -5.07 1.14
CA THR A 88 -13.67 -6.21 0.22
C THR A 88 -12.54 -5.90 -0.76
N GLU A 89 -11.62 -6.84 -1.00
CA GLU A 89 -10.55 -6.64 -1.99
C GLU A 89 -11.12 -6.14 -3.31
N ASN A 90 -10.52 -5.07 -3.86
CA ASN A 90 -10.87 -4.54 -5.16
C ASN A 90 -9.70 -4.71 -6.11
N THR A 91 -9.83 -5.67 -7.03
CA THR A 91 -8.86 -5.94 -8.09
C THR A 91 -9.22 -5.28 -9.43
N GLN A 92 -10.37 -4.61 -9.51
CA GLN A 92 -10.78 -3.86 -10.70
C GLN A 92 -10.09 -2.50 -10.73
N GLU A 93 -9.61 -2.10 -11.91
CA GLU A 93 -9.05 -0.75 -12.08
C GLU A 93 -10.13 0.34 -11.93
N PRO A 94 -9.79 1.49 -11.30
CA PRO A 94 -8.50 1.81 -10.68
C PRO A 94 -8.38 1.26 -9.26
N HIS A 95 -7.31 0.51 -9.01
CA HIS A 95 -6.96 -0.01 -7.69
C HIS A 95 -5.55 0.43 -7.27
N MET A 96 -5.30 0.44 -5.96
CA MET A 96 -3.97 0.61 -5.40
C MET A 96 -3.63 -0.63 -4.59
N ALA A 97 -2.37 -1.06 -4.68
CA ALA A 97 -1.83 -2.10 -3.80
C ALA A 97 -1.20 -1.43 -2.58
N VAL A 98 -1.59 -1.90 -1.39
CA VAL A 98 -1.00 -1.53 -0.12
C VAL A 98 -0.28 -2.76 0.41
N SER A 99 1.04 -2.74 0.37
CA SER A 99 1.88 -3.83 0.87
C SER A 99 2.48 -3.40 2.21
N CYS A 100 2.40 -4.30 3.18
CA CYS A 100 2.80 -4.08 4.55
C CYS A 100 3.74 -5.20 5.00
N PHE A 101 4.92 -4.86 5.52
CA PHE A 101 5.80 -5.85 6.12
C PHE A 101 5.56 -5.89 7.63
N THR A 102 5.38 -7.09 8.17
CA THR A 102 5.23 -7.30 9.62
C THR A 102 6.41 -8.12 10.12
N ASP A 103 6.85 -7.87 11.35
CA ASP A 103 8.00 -8.56 11.95
C ASP A 103 7.80 -10.09 12.04
N THR A 104 6.56 -10.55 11.97
CA THR A 104 6.17 -11.95 12.10
C THR A 104 5.96 -12.66 10.76
N ALA A 105 5.88 -11.94 9.64
CA ALA A 105 5.58 -12.53 8.34
C ALA A 105 6.81 -12.54 7.42
N GLY A 106 7.13 -13.70 6.85
CA GLY A 106 8.21 -13.84 5.86
C GLY A 106 7.89 -13.22 4.49
N LEU A 107 6.66 -12.75 4.28
CA LEU A 107 6.17 -12.08 3.08
C LEU A 107 5.33 -10.85 3.48
N PRO A 108 5.33 -9.78 2.67
CA PRO A 108 4.46 -8.65 2.92
C PRO A 108 2.99 -9.05 2.76
N VAL A 109 2.14 -8.55 3.65
CA VAL A 109 0.69 -8.59 3.48
C VAL A 109 0.32 -7.53 2.46
N GLU A 110 -0.21 -7.94 1.30
CA GLU A 110 -0.63 -7.05 0.22
C GLU A 110 -2.14 -7.04 0.09
N LEU A 111 -2.74 -5.84 0.03
CA LEU A 111 -4.16 -5.65 -0.23
C LEU A 111 -4.36 -4.75 -1.44
N HIS A 112 -5.33 -5.13 -2.28
CA HIS A 112 -5.81 -4.31 -3.38
C HIS A 112 -7.06 -3.55 -2.95
N LEU A 113 -6.99 -2.23 -2.95
CA LEU A 113 -8.05 -1.32 -2.57
C LEU A 113 -8.45 -0.46 -3.77
N ALA A 114 -9.67 0.10 -3.77
CA ALA A 114 -9.99 1.17 -4.71
C ALA A 114 -8.96 2.31 -4.57
N GLN A 115 -8.46 2.82 -5.70
CA GLN A 115 -7.35 3.76 -5.70
C GLN A 115 -7.75 5.13 -5.17
N ASP A 116 -7.29 5.56 -3.99
CA ASP A 116 -7.56 6.93 -3.53
C ASP A 116 -6.60 7.95 -4.15
N GLN A 117 -7.06 8.63 -5.21
CA GLN A 117 -6.28 9.66 -5.90
C GLN A 117 -5.91 10.85 -5.01
N PRO A 118 -6.84 11.49 -4.26
CA PRO A 118 -6.51 12.53 -3.31
C PRO A 118 -5.42 12.15 -2.31
N LEU A 119 -5.48 10.94 -1.73
CA LEU A 119 -4.49 10.44 -0.79
C LEU A 119 -3.14 10.24 -1.46
N LEU A 120 -3.09 9.51 -2.57
CA LEU A 120 -1.86 9.32 -3.33
C LEU A 120 -1.27 10.67 -3.76
N GLY A 121 -2.11 11.57 -4.24
CA GLY A 121 -1.69 12.89 -4.68
C GLY A 121 -1.05 13.71 -3.58
N ALA A 122 -1.65 13.73 -2.38
CA ALA A 122 -1.09 14.38 -1.21
C ALA A 122 0.26 13.75 -0.80
N LEU A 123 0.36 12.42 -0.79
CA LEU A 123 1.59 11.71 -0.44
C LEU A 123 2.72 11.99 -1.45
N PHE A 124 2.46 11.94 -2.76
CA PHE A 124 3.47 12.22 -3.78
C PHE A 124 3.90 13.68 -3.82
N GLN A 125 2.97 14.61 -3.59
CA GLN A 125 3.30 16.02 -3.49
C GLN A 125 4.24 16.27 -2.29
N LEU A 126 3.89 15.72 -1.12
CA LEU A 126 4.69 15.85 0.09
C LEU A 126 6.06 15.19 -0.06
N ALA A 127 6.11 13.99 -0.65
CA ALA A 127 7.35 13.28 -0.95
C ALA A 127 8.28 14.11 -1.84
N ARG A 128 7.73 14.73 -2.89
CA ARG A 128 8.46 15.53 -3.87
C ARG A 128 9.00 16.83 -3.27
N GLU A 129 8.22 17.49 -2.43
CA GLU A 129 8.64 18.72 -1.72
C GLU A 129 9.79 18.47 -0.74
N ASN A 130 9.90 17.24 -0.22
CA ASN A 130 10.85 16.84 0.80
C ASN A 130 11.84 15.77 0.30
N ALA A 131 12.09 15.76 -1.01
CA ALA A 131 12.97 14.79 -1.65
C ALA A 131 14.44 15.19 -1.56
N HIS A 132 15.32 14.20 -1.42
CA HIS A 132 16.72 14.38 -1.78
C HIS A 132 16.87 14.62 -3.29
N PRO A 133 17.93 15.32 -3.74
CA PRO A 133 18.22 15.47 -5.15
C PRO A 133 18.30 14.11 -5.85
N PRO A 134 17.64 13.93 -7.02
CA PRO A 134 17.77 12.73 -7.83
C PRO A 134 19.23 12.43 -8.17
N MET A 135 19.63 11.16 -8.06
CA MET A 135 21.02 10.74 -8.26
C MET A 135 21.32 10.27 -9.69
N ASN A 136 20.29 9.95 -10.47
CA ASN A 136 20.43 9.46 -11.84
C ASN A 136 19.31 9.98 -12.76
N LYS A 137 19.50 9.82 -14.07
CA LYS A 137 18.56 10.30 -15.10
C LYS A 137 17.15 9.71 -14.96
N PHE A 138 17.03 8.46 -14.51
CA PHE A 138 15.72 7.82 -14.32
C PHE A 138 14.97 8.46 -13.15
N GLU A 139 15.64 8.68 -12.03
CA GLU A 139 15.09 9.41 -10.88
C GLU A 139 14.74 10.85 -11.24
N THR A 140 15.60 11.55 -12.00
CA THR A 140 15.31 12.91 -12.48
C THR A 140 14.02 12.92 -13.29
N ARG A 141 13.86 11.98 -14.22
CA ARG A 141 12.65 11.84 -15.02
C ARG A 141 11.43 11.60 -14.12
N SER A 142 11.48 10.60 -13.26
CA SER A 142 10.38 10.32 -12.33
C SER A 142 10.03 11.54 -11.45
N HIS A 143 11.02 12.23 -10.89
CA HIS A 143 10.84 13.38 -10.01
C HIS A 143 10.07 14.54 -10.68
N TYR A 144 10.36 14.83 -11.94
CA TYR A 144 9.68 15.89 -12.69
C TYR A 144 8.33 15.46 -13.28
N HIS A 145 8.15 14.17 -13.57
CA HIS A 145 6.88 13.63 -14.08
C HIS A 145 5.81 13.36 -13.02
N VAL A 146 6.14 13.44 -11.72
CA VAL A 146 5.12 13.37 -10.64
C VAL A 146 3.97 14.34 -10.90
N LYS A 147 4.25 15.54 -11.41
CA LYS A 147 3.20 16.54 -11.70
C LYS A 147 2.22 16.07 -12.78
N SER A 148 2.65 15.26 -13.75
CA SER A 148 1.73 14.71 -14.76
C SER A 148 0.89 13.61 -14.16
N PHE A 149 1.43 12.79 -13.25
CA PHE A 149 0.61 11.85 -12.48
C PHE A 149 -0.49 12.57 -11.69
N LEU A 150 -0.14 13.66 -10.99
CA LEU A 150 -1.08 14.43 -10.18
C LEU A 150 -2.17 15.16 -10.99
N ARG A 151 -1.93 15.42 -12.28
CA ARG A 151 -2.81 16.27 -13.11
C ARG A 151 -3.55 15.47 -14.17
N ASP A 152 -2.82 14.55 -14.80
CA ASP A 152 -3.22 13.85 -16.01
C ASP A 152 -3.58 12.39 -15.72
N SER A 153 -3.78 12.02 -14.44
CA SER A 153 -4.29 10.69 -14.12
C SER A 153 -5.67 10.50 -14.75
N PRO A 154 -5.89 9.42 -15.52
CA PRO A 154 -7.21 9.10 -16.06
C PRO A 154 -8.24 8.77 -14.96
N TRP A 155 -7.78 8.63 -13.71
CA TRP A 155 -8.57 8.20 -12.56
C TRP A 155 -8.87 9.34 -11.57
N ASN A 156 -8.77 10.61 -12.00
CA ASN A 156 -8.98 11.83 -11.19
C ASN A 156 -10.33 11.88 -10.42
N VAL A 157 -11.30 11.00 -10.73
CA VAL A 157 -12.53 10.82 -9.97
C VAL A 157 -12.50 9.42 -9.36
N SER A 158 -11.99 9.30 -8.14
CA SER A 158 -12.01 8.04 -7.38
C SER A 158 -12.70 8.23 -6.04
N PRO A 159 -13.40 7.23 -5.48
CA PRO A 159 -13.96 7.32 -4.14
C PRO A 159 -12.90 7.79 -3.13
N HIS A 160 -13.22 8.87 -2.42
CA HIS A 160 -12.40 9.38 -1.33
C HIS A 160 -12.31 8.34 -0.20
N ILE A 161 -11.09 7.96 0.21
CA ILE A 161 -10.87 7.51 1.57
C ILE A 161 -10.76 8.78 2.39
N LEU A 162 -11.82 9.09 3.13
CA LEU A 162 -11.91 10.32 3.91
C LEU A 162 -10.80 10.34 4.97
N LEU A 163 -9.76 11.13 4.72
CA LEU A 163 -8.89 11.68 5.76
C LEU A 163 -9.77 12.55 6.65
N ASN A 164 -9.97 12.15 7.90
CA ASN A 164 -10.68 13.01 8.85
C ASN A 164 -10.02 14.38 8.89
N LYS A 165 -10.83 15.40 8.62
CA LYS A 165 -10.50 16.82 8.61
C LYS A 165 -9.99 17.24 9.99
N ALA A 166 -8.68 17.15 10.21
CA ALA A 166 -8.01 17.71 11.37
C ALA A 166 -6.77 18.48 10.90
N ASN A 167 -6.83 19.81 11.05
CA ASN A 167 -5.75 20.80 10.98
C ASN A 167 -5.56 21.63 9.70
N SER A 168 -6.64 22.02 9.00
CA SER A 168 -6.62 23.20 8.12
C SER A 168 -7.40 24.40 8.69
N ALA A 169 -7.83 24.34 9.94
CA ALA A 169 -8.63 25.40 10.58
C ALA A 169 -7.84 26.38 11.46
N ASN A 170 -6.49 26.36 11.44
CA ASN A 170 -5.68 27.30 12.24
C ASN A 170 -4.71 28.19 11.43
N ALA A 171 -4.90 28.32 10.11
CA ALA A 171 -4.09 29.21 9.28
C ALA A 171 -4.84 30.45 8.74
N LYS A 172 -6.06 30.73 9.22
CA LYS A 172 -6.78 31.98 8.93
C LYS A 172 -7.67 32.39 10.11
N ALA A 173 -7.01 32.81 11.18
CA ALA A 173 -7.59 33.69 12.20
C ALA A 173 -6.44 34.42 12.92
N SER A 174 -5.74 35.28 12.19
CA SER A 174 -4.97 36.38 12.76
C SER A 174 -5.02 37.53 11.75
N ASN A 175 -5.53 38.66 12.27
CA ASN A 175 -5.77 39.97 11.67
C ASN A 175 -7.11 40.11 10.96
#